data_AF-A0A1L7XX65-F1
#
_entry.id   AF-A0A1L7XX65-F1
#
_cell.length_a   1.000
_cell.length_b   1.000
_cell.length_c   1.000
_cell.angle_alpha   90.00
_cell.angle_beta   90.00
_cell.angle_gamma   90.00
#
_symmetry.space_group_name_H-M   'P 1'
#
loop_
_entity.id
_entity.type
_entity.pdbx_description
1 polymer ?
#
loop_
_entity_poly.entity_id
_entity_poly.type
_entity_poly.pdbx_seq_one_letter_code
_entity_poly.pdbx_strand_id
1 'polypeptide(L)'
;MAFLRGLQTRSTAVGTKNQPPFIKLSSQDDTPTLASTASRLDDPICLGRPTRKSTFQTIDFCVVFGSFACLAIAISMVTPRLSLAWQLGFDNQIIVIGFLLGIMNLALKKLTPTLLLLIEARWGHSTLQNYDAILRNTLSAPHTGVIWRLSIFFFLLLPLVLSVGYKRFTGGTSSNVIANPFSGRYGLAAPPLGDYNAMNNSVYFSINANVPFMAASANDSIPPPIIPTAYGSNTLLLDNSSAAILDMPLPGYVSSIQQSLAGSDFWKVSATVNASVARYNSSVETLRNKSDPFFNNTLKAANAGGQKFATFFEFNAWALGWLPGKPTVQDGHFVLVGHYFWNDIFWDDYISNPADPKFISFQSKARMFNMRRERCAGTWQINRTAVVLLNGFCSGIPTNQTAIASFQEIPFPLDTLPVLAHSIESYSADRKKSPWLLPAFATSVATSYWARWLFMLSGIKEEGEFDSELNYPPRDEYIESTTTTLDATWLLYVLLAVQPVLTLLMFLFSALLYHTPIGNGFGVVAIMSGIDKDSLNLLSGAAFSGDLEKPVKLNISVVNKADDIDGKGIATSQLGQINYTIDGSSDDRQRIEQQRVYV
;
A
#
# COMPACT_ATOMS: atom_id res chain seq x y z
N MET A 1 22.25 8.80 3.01
CA MET A 1 22.94 9.01 4.31
C MET A 1 24.00 10.12 4.16
N ALA A 2 23.56 11.35 3.88
CA ALA A 2 24.41 12.55 3.81
C ALA A 2 23.52 13.79 3.64
N PHE A 3 23.05 14.37 4.74
CA PHE A 3 22.71 15.80 4.87
C PHE A 3 22.22 15.99 6.31
N LEU A 4 23.04 16.63 7.15
CA LEU A 4 22.68 17.39 8.37
C LEU A 4 23.94 17.64 9.21
N ARG A 5 24.78 18.56 8.75
CA ARG A 5 25.68 19.35 9.61
C ARG A 5 25.80 20.75 9.01
N GLY A 6 25.38 21.74 9.78
CA GLY A 6 25.63 23.14 9.48
C GLY A 6 24.56 24.07 10.02
N LEU A 7 24.80 24.61 11.22
CA LEU A 7 24.66 26.04 11.60
C LEU A 7 24.18 26.25 13.06
N GLN A 8 25.15 26.38 13.96
CA GLN A 8 25.24 27.43 14.99
C GLN A 8 25.70 28.72 14.26
N THR A 9 25.37 29.99 14.56
CA THR A 9 24.89 30.75 15.75
C THR A 9 24.46 32.19 15.32
N ARG A 10 23.51 32.81 16.06
CA ARG A 10 23.37 34.24 16.51
C ARG A 10 21.88 34.61 16.67
N SER A 11 21.36 34.84 17.88
CA SER A 11 21.27 36.14 18.63
C SER A 11 20.46 37.18 17.85
N THR A 12 19.36 37.82 18.31
CA THR A 12 18.90 38.24 19.65
C THR A 12 17.46 38.81 19.56
N ALA A 13 16.83 38.95 20.73
CA ALA A 13 15.83 39.96 21.11
C ALA A 13 14.31 39.65 21.02
N VAL A 14 13.75 39.55 22.25
CA VAL A 14 12.53 40.21 22.76
C VAL A 14 11.19 39.83 22.13
N GLY A 15 10.43 39.07 22.92
CA GLY A 15 9.00 38.86 22.75
C GLY A 15 8.41 38.24 24.00
N THR A 16 8.33 39.02 25.08
CA THR A 16 7.57 38.67 26.29
C THR A 16 6.11 38.44 25.92
N LYS A 17 5.65 37.19 25.97
CA LYS A 17 4.25 36.83 25.75
C LYS A 17 3.70 36.09 26.97
N ASN A 18 2.96 36.87 27.76
CA ASN A 18 1.78 36.52 28.55
C ASN A 18 1.79 35.16 29.23
N GLN A 19 2.32 35.14 30.46
CA GLN A 19 1.83 34.21 31.47
C GLN A 19 0.39 34.57 31.84
N PRO A 20 -0.52 33.58 32.02
CA PRO A 20 -1.83 33.84 32.59
C PRO A 20 -1.68 34.38 34.03
N PRO A 21 -2.62 35.19 34.53
CA PRO A 21 -2.55 35.74 35.87
C PRO A 21 -2.60 34.60 36.89
N PHE A 22 -1.47 34.35 37.57
CA PHE A 22 -1.39 33.43 38.69
C PHE A 22 -2.05 34.05 39.92
N ILE A 23 -2.94 33.30 40.56
CA ILE A 23 -3.38 33.55 41.94
C ILE A 23 -2.15 33.30 42.83
N LYS A 24 -1.56 34.37 43.38
CA LYS A 24 -0.53 34.27 44.43
C LYS A 24 -1.22 33.98 45.76
N LEU A 25 -1.10 32.75 46.25
CA LEU A 25 -1.42 32.38 47.63
C LEU A 25 -0.22 32.78 48.50
N SER A 26 -0.42 33.73 49.41
CA SER A 26 0.56 34.11 50.43
C SER A 26 -0.09 33.86 51.78
N SER A 27 0.58 33.09 52.64
CA SER A 27 0.27 33.02 54.06
C SER A 27 1.26 33.91 54.80
N GLN A 28 0.70 34.76 55.67
CA GLN A 28 1.29 35.25 56.91
C GLN A 28 1.90 36.67 56.95
N ASP A 29 1.34 37.40 57.92
CA ASP A 29 1.79 38.53 58.76
C ASP A 29 2.64 39.64 58.16
N ASP A 30 1.99 40.77 57.88
CA ASP A 30 2.57 42.11 58.08
C ASP A 30 1.44 43.12 58.33
N THR A 31 1.40 43.68 59.52
CA THR A 31 0.59 44.86 59.91
C THR A 31 1.15 46.14 59.24
N PRO A 32 0.34 46.92 58.51
CA PRO A 32 0.70 48.28 58.14
C PRO A 32 -0.07 49.31 58.97
N THR A 33 0.68 50.33 59.36
CA THR A 33 0.34 51.54 60.10
C THR A 33 -0.68 52.42 59.36
N LEU A 34 -1.67 52.93 60.09
CA LEU A 34 -2.66 53.91 59.64
C LEU A 34 -2.01 55.21 59.15
N ALA A 35 -2.34 55.62 57.93
CA ALA A 35 -2.32 57.02 57.52
C ALA A 35 -3.71 57.36 56.94
N SER A 36 -4.49 58.14 57.70
CA SER A 36 -5.80 58.62 57.26
C SER A 36 -5.61 59.69 56.18
N THR A 37 -6.17 59.48 55.00
CA THR A 37 -6.45 60.57 54.07
C THR A 37 -7.87 60.38 53.56
N ALA A 38 -8.77 61.20 54.10
CA ALA A 38 -10.17 61.25 53.69
C ALA A 38 -10.26 61.63 52.21
N SER A 39 -10.78 60.74 51.39
CA SER A 39 -11.16 61.04 50.00
C SER A 39 -12.56 60.50 49.71
N ARG A 40 -13.42 61.48 49.38
CA ARG A 40 -14.67 61.46 48.59
C ARG A 40 -15.34 60.10 48.28
N LEU A 41 -16.60 60.05 48.73
CA LEU A 41 -17.74 59.23 48.29
C LEU A 41 -17.69 58.78 46.80
N ASP A 42 -17.45 57.48 46.63
CA ASP A 42 -18.16 56.48 45.82
C ASP A 42 -18.57 56.76 44.37
N ASP A 43 -17.68 56.36 43.45
CA ASP A 43 -18.10 55.59 42.26
C ASP A 43 -17.58 54.15 42.46
N PRO A 44 -18.43 53.10 42.34
CA PRO A 44 -18.00 51.72 42.54
C PRO A 44 -16.94 51.32 41.50
N ILE A 45 -15.73 51.03 41.97
CA ILE A 45 -14.61 50.58 41.12
C ILE A 45 -14.96 49.20 40.55
N CYS A 46 -15.48 49.16 39.33
CA CYS A 46 -15.69 47.91 38.58
C CYS A 46 -14.35 47.46 37.99
N LEU A 47 -13.80 46.34 38.48
CA LEU A 47 -12.53 45.78 38.01
C LEU A 47 -12.68 44.86 36.79
N GLY A 48 -13.90 44.49 36.42
CA GLY A 48 -14.17 43.62 35.28
C GLY A 48 -14.26 44.38 33.96
N ARG A 49 -13.69 43.83 32.88
CA ARG A 49 -13.87 44.41 31.54
C ARG A 49 -15.18 43.93 30.93
N PRO A 50 -16.20 44.79 30.73
CA PRO A 50 -17.41 44.39 30.03
C PRO A 50 -17.08 44.12 28.54
N THR A 51 -17.30 42.89 28.09
CA THR A 51 -17.14 42.53 26.68
C THR A 51 -18.48 42.12 26.08
N ARG A 52 -18.72 42.52 24.83
CA ARG A 52 -19.87 42.07 24.05
C ARG A 52 -19.56 40.68 23.46
N LYS A 53 -20.47 39.74 23.63
CA LYS A 53 -20.35 38.41 23.02
C LYS A 53 -20.32 38.55 21.49
N SER A 54 -19.25 38.09 20.85
CA SER A 54 -19.20 37.98 19.38
C SER A 54 -20.08 36.81 18.95
N THR A 55 -20.95 37.02 17.97
CA THR A 55 -21.80 35.97 17.38
C THR A 55 -20.99 34.89 16.68
N PHE A 56 -19.89 35.28 16.04
CA PHE A 56 -18.97 34.35 15.39
C PHE A 56 -17.54 34.70 15.75
N GLN A 57 -16.76 33.69 16.13
CA GLN A 57 -15.34 33.85 16.33
C GLN A 57 -14.61 33.37 15.09
N THR A 58 -13.83 34.26 14.50
CA THR A 58 -12.99 33.96 13.34
C THR A 58 -12.07 32.78 13.61
N ILE A 59 -11.58 32.62 14.85
CA ILE A 59 -10.72 31.50 15.25
C ILE A 59 -11.46 30.17 15.14
N ASP A 60 -12.68 30.08 15.68
CA ASP A 60 -13.47 28.83 15.65
C ASP A 60 -13.83 28.44 14.21
N PHE A 61 -14.14 29.44 13.36
CA PHE A 61 -14.34 29.22 11.93
C PHE A 61 -13.06 28.70 11.24
N CYS A 62 -11.90 29.32 11.50
CA CYS A 62 -10.61 28.86 10.99
C CYS A 62 -10.27 27.44 11.46
N VAL A 63 -10.64 27.08 12.69
CA VAL A 63 -10.42 25.74 13.25
C VAL A 63 -11.26 24.69 12.51
N VAL A 64 -12.55 24.98 12.26
CA VAL A 64 -13.42 24.10 11.48
C VAL A 64 -12.88 23.96 10.05
N PHE A 65 -12.58 25.07 9.38
CA PHE A 65 -12.05 25.07 8.02
C PHE A 65 -10.73 24.29 7.93
N GLY A 66 -9.80 24.51 8.87
CA GLY A 66 -8.54 23.79 8.96
C GLY A 66 -8.74 22.27 9.14
N SER A 67 -9.74 21.85 9.91
CA SER A 67 -10.08 20.43 10.09
C SER A 67 -10.58 19.79 8.79
N PHE A 68 -11.45 20.48 8.03
CA PHE A 68 -11.90 20.00 6.71
C PHE A 68 -10.79 20.03 5.64
N ALA A 69 -9.90 21.01 5.68
CA ALA A 69 -8.73 21.03 4.82
C ALA A 69 -7.82 19.81 5.09
N CYS A 70 -7.59 19.47 6.36
CA CYS A 70 -6.87 18.25 6.73
C CYS A 70 -7.57 16.98 6.22
N LEU A 71 -8.91 16.96 6.23
CA LEU A 71 -9.70 15.83 5.73
C LEU A 71 -9.51 15.67 4.22
N ALA A 72 -9.63 16.75 3.46
CA ALA A 72 -9.43 16.74 2.02
C ALA A 72 -8.03 16.23 1.65
N ILE A 73 -7.00 16.65 2.39
CA ILE A 73 -5.63 16.17 2.20
C ILE A 73 -5.53 14.68 2.53
N ALA A 74 -6.09 14.22 3.66
CA ALA A 74 -6.06 12.81 4.06
C ALA A 74 -6.77 11.91 3.03
N ILE A 75 -7.93 12.33 2.53
CA ILE A 75 -8.67 11.63 1.46
C ILE A 75 -7.83 11.56 0.19
N SER A 76 -7.18 12.66 -0.19
CA SER A 76 -6.34 12.73 -1.39
C SER A 76 -5.13 11.79 -1.31
N MET A 77 -4.58 11.58 -0.10
CA MET A 77 -3.42 10.71 0.12
C MET A 77 -3.77 9.21 0.11
N VAL A 78 -5.01 8.85 0.44
CA VAL A 78 -5.47 7.45 0.46
C VAL A 78 -6.04 7.03 -0.90
N THR A 79 -6.54 7.97 -1.70
CA THR A 79 -7.28 7.66 -2.93
C THR A 79 -6.35 7.09 -4.02
N PRO A 80 -6.57 5.84 -4.49
CA PRO A 80 -5.63 5.15 -5.39
C PRO A 80 -5.46 5.80 -6.76
N ARG A 81 -6.48 6.54 -7.23
CA ARG A 81 -6.46 7.24 -8.53
C ARG A 81 -5.51 8.43 -8.54
N LEU A 82 -5.11 8.92 -7.37
CA LEU A 82 -4.18 10.05 -7.26
C LEU A 82 -2.77 9.47 -7.11
N SER A 83 -1.83 9.99 -7.91
CA SER A 83 -0.43 9.58 -7.86
C SER A 83 0.24 9.79 -6.50
N LEU A 84 -0.35 10.62 -5.64
CA LEU A 84 0.10 10.86 -4.26
C LEU A 84 0.10 9.59 -3.40
N ALA A 85 -0.92 8.73 -3.55
CA ALA A 85 -1.01 7.49 -2.78
C ALA A 85 0.17 6.56 -3.12
N TRP A 86 0.47 6.44 -4.41
CA TRP A 86 1.61 5.69 -4.93
C TRP A 86 2.96 6.29 -4.49
N GLN A 87 3.14 7.62 -4.53
CA GLN A 87 4.39 8.27 -4.12
C GLN A 87 4.70 8.12 -2.63
N LEU A 88 3.67 8.15 -1.79
CA LEU A 88 3.84 8.02 -0.35
C LEU A 88 4.11 6.57 0.04
N GLY A 89 3.37 5.62 -0.52
CA GLY A 89 3.38 4.23 -0.05
C GLY A 89 2.81 4.09 1.36
N PHE A 90 2.63 2.84 1.81
CA PHE A 90 1.96 2.52 3.08
C PHE A 90 2.57 3.21 4.31
N ASP A 91 3.89 3.14 4.47
CA ASP A 91 4.57 3.65 5.68
C ASP A 91 4.43 5.18 5.82
N ASN A 92 4.64 5.93 4.73
CA ASN A 92 4.52 7.38 4.78
C ASN A 92 3.05 7.81 4.86
N GLN A 93 2.12 7.09 4.24
CA GLN A 93 0.68 7.35 4.41
C GLN A 93 0.27 7.28 5.88
N ILE A 94 0.73 6.26 6.63
CA ILE A 94 0.42 6.13 8.05
C ILE A 94 0.95 7.34 8.84
N ILE A 95 2.19 7.74 8.59
CA ILE A 95 2.81 8.88 9.29
C ILE A 95 2.03 10.16 9.02
N VAL A 96 1.72 10.44 7.76
CA VAL A 96 1.04 11.69 7.38
C VAL A 96 -0.41 11.70 7.86
N ILE A 97 -1.15 10.60 7.73
CA ILE A 97 -2.52 10.51 8.24
C ILE A 97 -2.54 10.62 9.76
N GLY A 98 -1.61 9.98 10.46
CA GLY A 98 -1.44 10.12 11.91
C GLY A 98 -1.21 11.58 12.32
N PHE A 99 -0.40 12.31 11.57
CA PHE A 99 -0.17 13.74 11.77
C PHE A 99 -1.44 14.58 11.53
N LEU A 100 -2.15 14.34 10.41
CA LEU A 100 -3.39 15.05 10.08
C LEU A 100 -4.49 14.81 11.11
N LEU A 101 -4.67 13.56 11.57
CA LEU A 101 -5.59 13.22 12.67
C LEU A 101 -5.18 13.92 13.98
N GLY A 102 -3.88 14.13 14.21
CA GLY A 102 -3.37 14.92 15.33
C GLY A 102 -3.83 16.38 15.27
N ILE A 103 -3.76 17.01 14.10
CA ILE A 103 -4.25 18.39 13.89
C ILE A 103 -5.77 18.46 14.06
N MET A 104 -6.52 17.53 13.46
CA MET A 104 -7.98 17.46 13.59
C MET A 104 -8.40 17.27 15.06
N ASN A 105 -7.65 16.49 15.83
CA ASN A 105 -7.90 16.33 17.27
C ASN A 105 -7.64 17.63 18.05
N LEU A 106 -6.60 18.41 17.69
CA LEU A 106 -6.35 19.72 18.29
C LEU A 106 -7.52 20.68 18.02
N ALA A 107 -8.05 20.65 16.79
CA ALA A 107 -9.24 21.42 16.41
C ALA A 107 -10.46 21.03 17.24
N LEU A 108 -10.72 19.72 17.38
CA LEU A 108 -11.82 19.21 18.19
C LEU A 108 -11.68 19.65 19.67
N LYS A 109 -10.50 19.43 20.27
CA LYS A 109 -10.20 19.79 21.66
C LYS A 109 -10.36 21.28 21.96
N LYS A 110 -10.20 22.15 20.96
CA LYS A 110 -10.42 23.59 21.14
C LYS A 110 -11.89 23.93 21.35
N LEU A 111 -12.80 23.22 20.68
CA LEU A 111 -14.24 23.48 20.70
C LEU A 111 -15.00 22.68 21.77
N THR A 112 -14.48 21.50 22.16
CA THR A 112 -15.13 20.62 23.14
C THR A 112 -15.49 21.35 24.46
N PRO A 113 -14.58 22.05 25.15
CA PRO A 113 -14.90 22.64 26.45
C PRO A 113 -16.01 23.69 26.34
N THR A 114 -15.94 24.57 25.33
CA THR A 114 -16.93 25.63 25.12
C THR A 114 -18.34 25.05 24.93
N LEU A 115 -18.48 24.01 24.11
CA LEU A 115 -19.78 23.37 23.91
C LEU A 115 -20.29 22.71 25.20
N LEU A 116 -19.45 21.93 25.89
CA LEU A 116 -19.88 21.23 27.11
C LEU A 116 -20.33 22.23 28.19
N LEU A 117 -19.65 23.37 28.32
CA LEU A 117 -20.06 24.45 29.22
C LEU A 117 -21.41 25.06 28.82
N LEU A 118 -21.63 25.30 27.53
CA LEU A 118 -22.90 25.84 27.02
C LEU A 118 -24.08 24.89 27.26
N ILE A 119 -23.85 23.57 27.15
CA ILE A 119 -24.86 22.54 27.40
C ILE A 119 -25.16 22.46 28.91
N GLU A 120 -24.13 22.42 29.77
CA GLU A 120 -24.33 22.40 31.24
C GLU A 120 -25.08 23.64 31.73
N ALA A 121 -24.79 24.82 31.19
CA ALA A 121 -25.48 26.04 31.60
C ALA A 121 -26.92 26.13 31.12
N ARG A 122 -27.28 25.46 30.01
CA ARG A 122 -28.65 25.49 29.49
C ARG A 122 -29.55 24.42 30.09
N TRP A 123 -29.01 23.23 30.33
CA TRP A 123 -29.81 22.05 30.70
C TRP A 123 -29.31 21.34 31.96
N GLY A 124 -28.13 21.67 32.45
CA GLY A 124 -27.54 21.05 33.62
C GLY A 124 -28.02 21.68 34.93
N HIS A 125 -27.88 20.92 36.02
CA HIS A 125 -28.12 21.42 37.38
C HIS A 125 -27.05 22.41 37.86
N SER A 126 -26.10 22.81 36.99
CA SER A 126 -25.13 23.88 37.20
C SER A 126 -24.35 23.74 38.50
N THR A 127 -23.70 22.59 38.72
CA THR A 127 -22.80 22.44 39.86
C THR A 127 -21.41 22.98 39.51
N LEU A 128 -20.79 23.70 40.45
CA LEU A 128 -19.42 24.22 40.32
C LEU A 128 -18.41 23.12 39.91
N GLN A 129 -18.64 21.91 40.42
CA GLN A 129 -17.81 20.72 40.15
C GLN A 129 -17.91 20.24 38.70
N ASN A 130 -19.06 20.39 38.03
CA ASN A 130 -19.20 20.07 36.61
C ASN A 130 -18.44 21.08 35.75
N TYR A 131 -18.55 22.37 36.06
CA TYR A 131 -17.81 23.42 35.36
C TYR A 131 -16.29 23.25 35.51
N ASP A 132 -15.80 22.98 36.72
CA ASP A 132 -14.37 22.74 36.96
C ASP A 132 -13.86 21.49 36.23
N ALA A 133 -14.63 20.39 36.26
CA ALA A 133 -14.27 19.15 35.56
C ALA A 133 -14.18 19.33 34.03
N ILE A 134 -15.12 20.08 33.43
CA ILE A 134 -15.13 20.37 31.99
C ILE A 134 -13.94 21.27 31.62
N LEU A 135 -13.69 22.34 32.39
CA LEU A 135 -12.59 23.29 32.12
C LEU A 135 -11.22 22.63 32.28
N ARG A 136 -11.04 21.79 33.30
CA ARG A 136 -9.77 21.09 33.55
C ARG A 136 -9.63 19.81 32.72
N ASN A 137 -10.69 19.38 32.04
CA ASN A 137 -10.76 18.13 31.30
C ASN A 137 -10.35 16.93 32.17
N THR A 138 -10.81 16.90 33.43
CA THR A 138 -10.45 15.88 34.43
C THR A 138 -11.59 14.89 34.68
N LEU A 139 -11.27 13.60 34.65
CA LEU A 139 -12.24 12.53 34.89
C LEU A 139 -12.51 12.30 36.39
N SER A 140 -11.51 12.58 37.23
CA SER A 140 -11.48 12.18 38.64
C SER A 140 -11.97 13.24 39.62
N ALA A 141 -12.61 14.31 39.13
CA ALA A 141 -13.15 15.33 40.02
C ALA A 141 -14.27 14.73 40.90
N PRO A 142 -14.23 14.90 42.23
CA PRO A 142 -15.26 14.39 43.12
C PRO A 142 -16.59 15.08 42.84
N HIS A 143 -17.70 14.33 42.96
CA HIS A 143 -19.08 14.79 42.73
C HIS A 143 -19.45 15.29 41.32
N THR A 144 -18.59 15.12 40.30
CA THR A 144 -18.96 15.37 38.90
C THR A 144 -20.02 14.40 38.40
N GLY A 145 -21.01 14.91 37.66
CA GLY A 145 -22.06 14.10 37.06
C GLY A 145 -21.54 13.03 36.09
N VAL A 146 -22.21 11.86 36.07
CA VAL A 146 -21.81 10.70 35.24
C VAL A 146 -21.77 11.04 33.74
N ILE A 147 -22.72 11.84 33.26
CA ILE A 147 -22.83 12.24 31.84
C ILE A 147 -21.57 12.99 31.38
N TRP A 148 -21.05 13.89 32.21
CA TRP A 148 -19.86 14.68 31.89
C TRP A 148 -18.58 13.84 31.93
N ARG A 149 -18.48 12.93 32.90
CA ARG A 149 -17.39 11.95 32.95
C ARG A 149 -17.35 11.08 31.68
N LEU A 150 -18.52 10.56 31.26
CA LEU A 150 -18.62 9.77 30.03
C LEU A 150 -18.27 10.60 28.78
N SER A 151 -18.72 11.84 28.70
CA SER A 151 -18.41 12.75 27.58
C SER A 151 -16.91 13.04 27.49
N ILE A 152 -16.28 13.43 28.61
CA ILE A 152 -14.83 13.68 28.67
C ILE A 152 -14.06 12.41 28.32
N PHE A 153 -14.48 11.25 28.86
CA PHE A 153 -13.86 9.96 28.56
C PHE A 153 -13.95 9.64 27.06
N PHE A 154 -15.12 9.83 26.45
CA PHE A 154 -15.33 9.61 25.03
C PHE A 154 -14.40 10.49 24.18
N PHE A 155 -14.32 11.79 24.44
CA PHE A 155 -13.43 12.68 23.67
C PHE A 155 -11.95 12.43 23.91
N LEU A 156 -11.59 11.88 25.07
CA LEU A 156 -10.23 11.45 25.37
C LEU A 156 -9.86 10.15 24.64
N LEU A 157 -10.80 9.20 24.57
CA LEU A 157 -10.62 7.89 23.93
C LEU A 157 -10.70 7.97 22.39
N LEU A 158 -11.57 8.81 21.84
CA LEU A 158 -11.81 8.97 20.40
C LEU A 158 -10.53 9.07 19.56
N PRO A 159 -9.57 9.98 19.82
CA PRO A 159 -8.36 10.08 19.01
C PRO A 159 -7.49 8.82 19.10
N LEU A 160 -7.52 8.10 20.21
CA LEU A 160 -6.77 6.86 20.39
C LEU A 160 -7.40 5.73 19.56
N VAL A 161 -8.72 5.60 19.58
CA VAL A 161 -9.46 4.64 18.75
C VAL A 161 -9.24 4.93 17.26
N LEU A 162 -9.35 6.19 16.84
CA LEU A 162 -9.13 6.56 15.44
C LEU A 162 -7.69 6.27 15.00
N SER A 163 -6.70 6.59 15.85
CA SER A 163 -5.27 6.34 15.57
C SER A 163 -4.92 4.86 15.42
N VAL A 164 -5.59 3.99 16.18
CA VAL A 164 -5.46 2.53 16.02
C VAL A 164 -6.30 2.02 14.84
N GLY A 165 -7.47 2.60 14.61
CA GLY A 165 -8.45 2.13 13.63
C GLY A 165 -7.97 2.28 12.20
N TYR A 166 -7.41 3.45 11.81
CA TYR A 166 -6.97 3.64 10.42
C TYR A 166 -5.80 2.72 10.04
N LYS A 167 -4.97 2.31 11.00
CA LYS A 167 -3.84 1.41 10.76
C LYS A 167 -4.26 -0.03 10.44
N ARG A 168 -5.52 -0.39 10.68
CA ARG A 168 -6.05 -1.73 10.36
C ARG A 168 -6.41 -1.91 8.89
N PHE A 169 -6.44 -0.83 8.11
CA PHE A 169 -6.76 -0.87 6.68
C PHE A 169 -5.52 -1.22 5.85
N THR A 170 -5.02 -2.44 6.01
CA THR A 170 -3.87 -2.97 5.27
C THR A 170 -4.31 -3.70 4.00
N GLY A 171 -3.39 -3.87 3.04
CA GLY A 171 -3.64 -4.65 1.82
C GLY A 171 -4.15 -3.86 0.61
N GLY A 172 -4.22 -2.53 0.71
CA GLY A 172 -4.49 -1.67 -0.45
C GLY A 172 -3.31 -1.64 -1.43
N THR A 173 -3.60 -1.29 -2.68
CA THR A 173 -2.58 -1.06 -3.70
C THR A 173 -2.92 0.19 -4.51
N SER A 174 -1.88 0.90 -4.94
CA SER A 174 -1.98 2.04 -5.84
C SER A 174 -0.97 1.89 -6.96
N SER A 175 -1.38 2.24 -8.18
CA SER A 175 -0.58 2.05 -9.39
C SER A 175 -0.34 3.37 -10.10
N ASN A 176 0.84 3.54 -10.69
CA ASN A 176 1.18 4.71 -11.49
C ASN A 176 2.08 4.33 -12.67
N VAL A 177 1.97 5.10 -13.75
CA VAL A 177 2.75 4.89 -14.98
C VAL A 177 4.11 5.56 -14.85
N ILE A 178 5.17 4.83 -15.18
CA ILE A 178 6.54 5.35 -15.19
C ILE A 178 6.81 5.99 -16.56
N ALA A 179 6.94 7.32 -16.59
CA ALA A 179 7.12 8.08 -17.83
C ALA A 179 8.52 7.96 -18.45
N ASN A 180 9.56 7.74 -17.62
CA ASN A 180 10.95 7.59 -18.06
C ASN A 180 11.50 6.28 -17.49
N PRO A 181 11.19 5.13 -18.12
CA PRO A 181 11.72 3.86 -17.65
C PRO A 181 13.24 3.78 -17.86
N PHE A 182 13.89 2.91 -17.10
CA PHE A 182 15.30 2.56 -17.35
C PHE A 182 15.46 2.08 -18.79
N SER A 183 16.67 2.21 -19.35
CA SER A 183 16.97 1.64 -20.67
C SER A 183 16.97 0.11 -20.59
N GLY A 184 15.78 -0.47 -20.61
CA GLY A 184 15.56 -1.91 -20.66
C GLY A 184 16.13 -2.51 -21.93
N ARG A 185 16.42 -3.80 -21.89
CA ARG A 185 16.77 -4.60 -23.06
C ARG A 185 15.99 -5.91 -23.02
N TYR A 186 15.67 -6.41 -24.19
CA TYR A 186 14.90 -7.63 -24.39
C TYR A 186 15.64 -8.55 -25.35
N GLY A 187 15.42 -9.85 -25.20
CA GLY A 187 16.04 -10.83 -26.07
C GLY A 187 15.87 -12.26 -25.59
N LEU A 188 16.71 -13.14 -26.14
CA LEU A 188 16.81 -14.53 -25.68
C LEU A 188 17.42 -14.56 -24.27
N ALA A 189 16.54 -14.60 -23.27
CA ALA A 189 16.91 -14.66 -21.86
C ALA A 189 16.02 -15.64 -21.09
N ALA A 190 16.61 -16.29 -20.10
CA ALA A 190 15.89 -17.06 -19.08
C ALA A 190 15.86 -16.26 -17.76
N PRO A 191 14.85 -16.47 -16.90
CA PRO A 191 14.83 -15.87 -15.57
C PRO A 191 16.04 -16.32 -14.74
N PRO A 192 16.61 -15.45 -13.89
CA PRO A 192 17.69 -15.83 -12.98
C PRO A 192 17.21 -16.88 -11.97
N LEU A 193 18.05 -17.87 -11.68
CA LEU A 193 17.77 -18.97 -10.74
C LEU A 193 18.31 -18.65 -9.35
N GLY A 194 17.87 -17.52 -8.81
CA GLY A 194 18.56 -16.90 -7.68
C GLY A 194 20.06 -16.71 -8.00
N ASP A 195 20.92 -16.99 -7.03
CA ASP A 195 22.37 -16.84 -7.19
C ASP A 195 23.06 -18.06 -7.84
N TYR A 196 22.28 -19.10 -8.21
CA TYR A 196 22.82 -20.38 -8.68
C TYR A 196 22.92 -20.45 -10.21
N ASN A 197 24.12 -20.19 -10.75
CA ASN A 197 24.41 -20.20 -12.19
C ASN A 197 24.91 -21.53 -12.77
N ALA A 198 24.90 -22.64 -12.00
CA ALA A 198 25.62 -23.85 -12.40
C ALA A 198 24.96 -24.68 -13.53
N MET A 199 23.66 -24.47 -13.82
CA MET A 199 22.92 -25.23 -14.84
C MET A 199 22.58 -24.35 -16.06
N ASN A 200 23.60 -23.78 -16.69
CA ASN A 200 23.46 -23.07 -17.97
C ASN A 200 23.51 -24.07 -19.14
N ASN A 201 22.46 -24.89 -19.31
CA ASN A 201 22.32 -25.78 -20.46
C ASN A 201 20.91 -25.75 -21.07
N SER A 202 20.82 -26.20 -22.32
CA SER A 202 19.57 -26.32 -23.11
C SER A 202 18.50 -27.16 -22.39
N VAL A 203 18.89 -28.28 -21.78
CA VAL A 203 18.00 -29.19 -21.05
C VAL A 203 17.25 -28.45 -19.95
N TYR A 204 17.99 -27.73 -19.10
CA TYR A 204 17.45 -26.99 -17.98
C TYR A 204 16.49 -25.89 -18.43
N PHE A 205 16.89 -25.11 -19.43
CA PHE A 205 16.05 -24.03 -19.95
C PHE A 205 14.74 -24.56 -20.52
N SER A 206 14.79 -25.65 -21.30
CA SER A 206 13.59 -26.26 -21.89
C SER A 206 12.62 -26.74 -20.80
N ILE A 207 13.12 -27.43 -19.77
CA ILE A 207 12.31 -27.87 -18.63
C ILE A 207 11.69 -26.67 -17.91
N ASN A 208 12.48 -25.67 -17.53
CA ASN A 208 12.02 -24.54 -16.75
C ASN A 208 10.90 -23.75 -17.48
N ALA A 209 11.04 -23.54 -18.79
CA ALA A 209 10.02 -22.88 -19.60
C ALA A 209 8.75 -23.74 -19.77
N ASN A 210 8.88 -25.08 -19.81
CA ASN A 210 7.76 -25.99 -20.08
C ASN A 210 6.98 -26.40 -18.81
N VAL A 211 7.62 -26.45 -17.63
CA VAL A 211 7.01 -26.94 -16.38
C VAL A 211 5.65 -26.30 -16.05
N PRO A 212 5.47 -24.96 -16.15
CA PRO A 212 4.18 -24.34 -15.86
C PRO A 212 3.06 -24.79 -16.81
N PHE A 213 3.38 -25.02 -18.08
CA PHE A 213 2.43 -25.57 -19.05
C PHE A 213 2.14 -27.05 -18.79
N MET A 214 3.16 -27.85 -18.48
CA MET A 214 3.00 -29.27 -18.13
C MET A 214 2.11 -29.44 -16.90
N ALA A 215 2.26 -28.59 -15.88
CA ALA A 215 1.41 -28.61 -14.70
C ALA A 215 -0.06 -28.32 -15.05
N ALA A 216 -0.32 -27.36 -15.94
CA ALA A 216 -1.68 -27.03 -16.38
C ALA A 216 -2.30 -28.12 -17.26
N SER A 217 -1.50 -28.77 -18.10
CA SER A 217 -1.94 -29.83 -19.02
C SER A 217 -1.88 -31.23 -18.40
N ALA A 218 -1.57 -31.37 -17.12
CA ALA A 218 -1.44 -32.68 -16.45
C ALA A 218 -2.78 -33.44 -16.33
N ASN A 219 -3.92 -32.75 -16.40
CA ASN A 219 -5.24 -33.33 -16.19
C ASN A 219 -6.23 -32.99 -17.32
N ASP A 220 -6.82 -34.03 -17.91
CA ASP A 220 -7.82 -33.89 -18.98
C ASP A 220 -9.19 -33.37 -18.51
N SER A 221 -9.47 -33.39 -17.19
CA SER A 221 -10.72 -32.79 -16.67
C SER A 221 -10.74 -31.27 -16.79
N ILE A 222 -9.57 -30.65 -16.98
CA ILE A 222 -9.42 -29.21 -17.22
C ILE A 222 -9.30 -29.02 -18.73
N PRO A 223 -10.27 -28.38 -19.41
CA PRO A 223 -10.15 -28.12 -20.83
C PRO A 223 -9.03 -27.10 -21.10
N PRO A 224 -8.44 -27.09 -22.31
CA PRO A 224 -7.55 -26.01 -22.72
C PRO A 224 -8.21 -24.64 -22.50
N PRO A 225 -7.47 -23.66 -21.97
CA PRO A 225 -8.01 -22.35 -21.63
C PRO A 225 -8.42 -21.56 -22.88
N ILE A 226 -9.08 -20.43 -22.65
CA ILE A 226 -9.35 -19.44 -23.70
C ILE A 226 -8.01 -18.85 -24.14
N ILE A 227 -7.69 -19.03 -25.42
CA ILE A 227 -6.39 -18.74 -26.00
C ILE A 227 -6.39 -17.30 -26.58
N PRO A 228 -5.30 -16.51 -26.50
CA PRO A 228 -3.96 -16.81 -25.97
C PRO A 228 -3.87 -16.91 -24.45
N THR A 229 -3.03 -17.83 -23.96
CA THR A 229 -2.81 -18.05 -22.51
C THR A 229 -1.33 -18.14 -22.18
N ALA A 230 -0.89 -17.36 -21.20
CA ALA A 230 0.48 -17.32 -20.71
C ALA A 230 0.74 -18.36 -19.61
N TYR A 231 1.96 -18.90 -19.61
CA TYR A 231 2.46 -19.87 -18.65
C TYR A 231 3.89 -19.51 -18.24
N GLY A 232 4.18 -19.52 -16.95
CA GLY A 232 5.52 -19.26 -16.45
C GLY A 232 6.03 -17.85 -16.75
N SER A 233 7.29 -17.74 -17.14
CA SER A 233 7.95 -16.44 -17.39
C SER A 233 7.92 -15.98 -18.85
N ASN A 234 7.74 -16.90 -19.80
CA ASN A 234 7.83 -16.59 -21.24
C ASN A 234 7.02 -17.51 -22.17
N THR A 235 6.37 -18.56 -21.67
CA THR A 235 5.63 -19.50 -22.52
C THR A 235 4.23 -18.97 -22.78
N LEU A 236 3.81 -18.95 -24.05
CA LEU A 236 2.51 -18.48 -24.49
C LEU A 236 1.88 -19.50 -25.43
N LEU A 237 0.75 -20.07 -25.03
CA LEU A 237 -0.08 -20.86 -25.93
C LEU A 237 -0.90 -19.90 -26.80
N LEU A 238 -0.76 -19.99 -28.12
CA LEU A 238 -1.35 -19.06 -29.09
C LEU A 238 -2.65 -19.57 -29.71
N ASP A 239 -2.72 -20.87 -29.97
CA ASP A 239 -3.92 -21.60 -30.34
C ASP A 239 -3.71 -23.10 -30.00
N ASN A 240 -4.65 -23.97 -30.38
CA ASN A 240 -4.54 -25.42 -30.11
C ASN A 240 -3.36 -26.11 -30.83
N SER A 241 -2.74 -25.42 -31.76
CA SER A 241 -1.77 -25.93 -32.72
C SER A 241 -0.47 -25.11 -32.77
N SER A 242 -0.39 -24.03 -31.98
CA SER A 242 0.76 -23.15 -31.95
C SER A 242 1.08 -22.62 -30.56
N ALA A 243 2.37 -22.49 -30.28
CA ALA A 243 2.91 -21.98 -29.04
C ALA A 243 4.11 -21.07 -29.33
N ALA A 244 4.32 -20.09 -28.47
CA ALA A 244 5.40 -19.13 -28.56
C ALA A 244 6.19 -19.07 -27.26
N ILE A 245 7.50 -18.92 -27.37
CA ILE A 245 8.37 -18.55 -26.26
C ILE A 245 8.83 -17.13 -26.48
N LEU A 246 8.29 -16.20 -25.69
CA LEU A 246 8.56 -14.77 -25.82
C LEU A 246 9.98 -14.46 -25.34
N ASP A 247 10.63 -13.54 -26.04
CA ASP A 247 11.83 -12.91 -25.51
C ASP A 247 11.49 -12.16 -24.22
N MET A 248 12.41 -12.22 -23.28
CA MET A 248 12.23 -11.66 -21.95
C MET A 248 13.03 -10.39 -21.78
N PRO A 249 12.62 -9.51 -20.83
CA PRO A 249 13.53 -8.52 -20.31
C PRO A 249 14.83 -9.19 -19.83
N LEU A 250 15.99 -8.67 -20.21
CA LEU A 250 17.28 -9.27 -19.85
C LEU A 250 17.48 -9.30 -18.33
N PRO A 251 18.24 -10.27 -17.79
CA PRO A 251 18.38 -10.43 -16.35
C PRO A 251 18.87 -9.19 -15.60
N GLY A 252 19.79 -8.40 -16.19
CA GLY A 252 20.24 -7.13 -15.61
C GLY A 252 19.13 -6.09 -15.46
N TYR A 253 18.21 -6.03 -16.42
CA TYR A 253 17.05 -5.14 -16.36
C TYR A 253 16.00 -5.63 -15.36
N VAL A 254 15.73 -6.95 -15.32
CA VAL A 254 14.86 -7.53 -14.28
C VAL A 254 15.43 -7.26 -12.90
N SER A 255 16.75 -7.43 -12.71
CA SER A 255 17.43 -7.24 -11.43
C SER A 255 17.37 -5.79 -10.96
N SER A 256 17.53 -4.80 -11.86
CA SER A 256 17.41 -3.39 -11.50
C SER A 256 15.99 -3.01 -11.05
N ILE A 257 14.97 -3.57 -11.71
CA ILE A 257 13.57 -3.45 -11.26
C ILE A 257 13.42 -4.09 -9.87
N GLN A 258 13.86 -5.33 -9.69
CA GLN A 258 13.75 -6.07 -8.43
C GLN A 258 14.43 -5.38 -7.25
N GLN A 259 15.57 -4.73 -7.49
CA GLN A 259 16.29 -3.93 -6.48
C GLN A 259 15.56 -2.64 -6.10
N SER A 260 14.77 -2.08 -7.02
CA SER A 260 13.97 -0.86 -6.76
C SER A 260 12.68 -1.12 -5.97
N LEU A 261 12.21 -2.37 -5.93
CA LEU A 261 10.95 -2.76 -5.29
C LEU A 261 11.11 -2.95 -3.78
N ALA A 262 10.15 -2.44 -3.01
CA ALA A 262 10.05 -2.64 -1.55
C ALA A 262 8.92 -3.62 -1.21
N GLY A 263 9.09 -4.41 -0.15
CA GLY A 263 8.03 -5.29 0.37
C GLY A 263 7.39 -6.20 -0.70
N SER A 264 6.07 -6.04 -0.88
CA SER A 264 5.26 -6.77 -1.87
C SER A 264 4.90 -5.92 -3.10
N ASP A 265 5.65 -4.87 -3.36
CA ASP A 265 5.49 -4.05 -4.56
C ASP A 265 5.88 -4.84 -5.82
N PHE A 266 5.29 -4.48 -6.95
CA PHE A 266 5.58 -5.12 -8.23
C PHE A 266 5.38 -4.14 -9.38
N TRP A 267 6.09 -4.38 -10.48
CA TRP A 267 5.90 -3.65 -11.73
C TRP A 267 5.23 -4.55 -12.75
N LYS A 268 4.27 -3.99 -13.48
CA LYS A 268 3.74 -4.58 -14.70
C LYS A 268 4.45 -3.93 -15.88
N VAL A 269 5.18 -4.73 -16.64
CA VAL A 269 5.95 -4.31 -17.80
C VAL A 269 5.31 -4.89 -19.03
N SER A 270 4.84 -4.06 -19.96
CA SER A 270 4.28 -4.48 -21.23
C SER A 270 5.18 -4.01 -22.36
N ALA A 271 5.50 -4.87 -23.32
CA ALA A 271 6.34 -4.51 -24.45
C ALA A 271 6.07 -5.38 -25.68
N THR A 272 6.36 -4.83 -26.85
CA THR A 272 6.44 -5.57 -28.12
C THR A 272 7.82 -6.21 -28.22
N VAL A 273 7.85 -7.54 -28.25
CA VAL A 273 9.05 -8.39 -28.28
C VAL A 273 9.06 -9.32 -29.49
N ASN A 274 10.20 -9.93 -29.77
CA ASN A 274 10.30 -11.06 -30.66
C ASN A 274 10.01 -12.35 -29.87
N ALA A 275 9.61 -13.43 -30.54
CA ALA A 275 9.34 -14.72 -29.91
C ALA A 275 9.70 -15.87 -30.84
N SER A 276 10.01 -17.02 -30.25
CA SER A 276 10.20 -18.29 -30.95
C SER A 276 8.86 -19.01 -31.05
N VAL A 277 8.30 -19.15 -32.26
CA VAL A 277 6.94 -19.68 -32.46
C VAL A 277 6.99 -21.03 -33.18
N ALA A 278 6.37 -22.04 -32.55
CA ALA A 278 6.09 -23.34 -33.14
C ALA A 278 4.67 -23.34 -33.71
N ARG A 279 4.49 -23.71 -34.97
CA ARG A 279 3.16 -23.88 -35.60
C ARG A 279 3.03 -25.26 -36.21
N TYR A 280 1.98 -25.98 -35.84
CA TYR A 280 1.65 -27.25 -36.45
C TYR A 280 1.32 -27.06 -37.93
N ASN A 281 1.92 -27.89 -38.77
CA ASN A 281 1.67 -27.90 -40.20
C ASN A 281 0.93 -29.19 -40.59
N SER A 282 -0.36 -29.07 -40.86
CA SER A 282 -1.22 -30.19 -41.24
C SER A 282 -0.99 -30.68 -42.67
N SER A 283 -0.27 -29.95 -43.51
CA SER A 283 -0.03 -30.40 -44.91
C SER A 283 0.71 -31.74 -44.97
N VAL A 284 1.60 -32.00 -44.00
CA VAL A 284 2.39 -33.25 -43.93
C VAL A 284 1.54 -34.48 -43.61
N GLU A 285 0.33 -34.32 -43.06
CA GLU A 285 -0.54 -35.47 -42.79
C GLU A 285 -0.87 -36.27 -44.05
N THR A 286 -1.02 -35.57 -45.18
CA THR A 286 -1.27 -36.19 -46.50
C THR A 286 -0.04 -36.89 -47.06
N LEU A 287 1.16 -36.50 -46.61
CA LEU A 287 2.46 -37.00 -47.07
C LEU A 287 2.94 -38.22 -46.24
N ARG A 288 2.20 -38.65 -45.21
CA ARG A 288 2.53 -39.80 -44.36
C ARG A 288 2.44 -41.16 -45.09
N ASN A 289 2.00 -41.17 -46.35
CA ASN A 289 1.96 -42.37 -47.18
C ASN A 289 3.37 -42.78 -47.63
N LYS A 290 3.69 -44.08 -47.56
CA LYS A 290 5.03 -44.65 -47.83
C LYS A 290 5.67 -44.28 -49.18
N SER A 291 4.90 -43.78 -50.15
CA SER A 291 5.36 -43.44 -51.49
C SER A 291 5.86 -42.00 -51.66
N ASP A 292 5.64 -41.12 -50.68
CA ASP A 292 6.02 -39.71 -50.84
C ASP A 292 7.54 -39.49 -50.61
N PRO A 293 8.25 -38.80 -51.52
CA PRO A 293 9.69 -38.56 -51.37
C PRO A 293 10.05 -37.58 -50.25
N PHE A 294 9.09 -36.84 -49.68
CA PHE A 294 9.30 -35.79 -48.68
C PHE A 294 10.13 -36.27 -47.47
N PHE A 295 9.74 -37.38 -46.84
CA PHE A 295 10.44 -37.89 -45.64
C PHE A 295 11.86 -38.34 -45.98
N ASN A 296 12.06 -39.01 -47.11
CA ASN A 296 13.37 -39.46 -47.56
C ASN A 296 14.29 -38.28 -47.90
N ASN A 297 13.75 -37.26 -48.55
CA ASN A 297 14.48 -36.02 -48.85
C ASN A 297 14.83 -35.26 -47.57
N THR A 298 13.92 -35.21 -46.60
CA THR A 298 14.15 -34.58 -45.30
C THR A 298 15.25 -35.31 -44.52
N LEU A 299 15.22 -36.65 -44.48
CA LEU A 299 16.28 -37.46 -43.86
C LEU A 299 17.64 -37.25 -44.53
N LYS A 300 17.69 -37.25 -45.86
CA LYS A 300 18.93 -36.96 -46.62
C LYS A 300 19.46 -35.57 -46.32
N ALA A 301 18.59 -34.56 -46.26
CA ALA A 301 18.98 -33.19 -45.95
C ALA A 301 19.50 -33.05 -44.51
N ALA A 302 18.84 -33.70 -43.54
CA ALA A 302 19.30 -33.75 -42.16
C ALA A 302 20.72 -34.36 -42.08
N ASN A 303 20.91 -35.55 -42.69
CA ASN A 303 22.20 -36.23 -42.74
C ASN A 303 23.30 -35.36 -43.38
N ALA A 304 23.00 -34.68 -44.49
CA ALA A 304 23.94 -33.78 -45.15
C ALA A 304 24.30 -32.55 -44.29
N GLY A 305 23.38 -32.10 -43.43
CA GLY A 305 23.60 -31.04 -42.44
C GLY A 305 24.24 -31.50 -41.13
N GLY A 306 24.70 -32.75 -41.04
CA GLY A 306 25.30 -33.32 -39.82
C GLY A 306 24.29 -33.70 -38.72
N GLN A 307 22.99 -33.62 -39.02
CA GLN A 307 21.90 -34.06 -38.15
C GLN A 307 21.43 -35.46 -38.56
N LYS A 308 20.74 -36.19 -37.71
CA LYS A 308 20.19 -37.52 -38.03
C LYS A 308 18.76 -37.64 -37.53
N PHE A 309 17.99 -38.60 -38.08
CA PHE A 309 16.76 -39.02 -37.42
C PHE A 309 17.19 -39.69 -36.11
N ALA A 310 16.75 -39.12 -35.00
CA ALA A 310 17.02 -39.63 -33.68
C ALA A 310 15.74 -40.19 -33.09
N THR A 311 15.88 -41.25 -32.32
CA THR A 311 14.78 -41.87 -31.60
C THR A 311 15.15 -42.09 -30.16
N PHE A 312 14.16 -41.99 -29.27
CA PHE A 312 14.31 -42.22 -27.85
C PHE A 312 13.27 -43.23 -27.38
N PHE A 313 13.69 -44.21 -26.61
CA PHE A 313 12.81 -45.24 -26.05
C PHE A 313 11.97 -44.67 -24.91
N GLU A 314 10.66 -44.88 -24.97
CA GLU A 314 9.70 -44.60 -23.91
C GLU A 314 9.20 -45.92 -23.32
N PHE A 315 8.58 -45.86 -22.13
CA PHE A 315 8.07 -47.09 -21.51
C PHE A 315 6.97 -47.76 -22.38
N ASN A 316 6.80 -49.07 -22.23
CA ASN A 316 5.78 -49.87 -22.93
C ASN A 316 5.95 -49.94 -24.47
N ALA A 317 7.19 -50.00 -24.96
CA ALA A 317 7.51 -50.13 -26.39
C ALA A 317 7.01 -48.97 -27.26
N TRP A 318 6.85 -47.79 -26.66
CA TRP A 318 6.71 -46.54 -27.39
C TRP A 318 8.08 -45.93 -27.63
N ALA A 319 8.18 -45.18 -28.72
CA ALA A 319 9.37 -44.46 -29.09
C ALA A 319 9.00 -43.07 -29.56
N LEU A 320 9.79 -42.08 -29.15
CA LEU A 320 9.68 -40.72 -29.65
C LEU A 320 10.72 -40.50 -30.75
N GLY A 321 10.25 -40.18 -31.95
CA GLY A 321 11.11 -39.82 -33.07
C GLY A 321 11.29 -38.30 -33.22
N TRP A 322 12.49 -37.87 -33.62
CA TRP A 322 12.84 -36.49 -33.92
C TRP A 322 13.66 -36.42 -35.20
N LEU A 323 13.10 -35.79 -36.24
CA LEU A 323 13.77 -35.55 -37.51
C LEU A 323 13.74 -34.04 -37.81
N PRO A 324 14.87 -33.33 -37.67
CA PRO A 324 14.93 -31.93 -38.04
C PRO A 324 14.92 -31.75 -39.57
N GLY A 325 14.22 -30.72 -40.01
CA GLY A 325 14.13 -30.30 -41.40
C GLY A 325 15.26 -29.40 -41.85
N LYS A 326 15.33 -29.15 -43.17
CA LYS A 326 16.22 -28.13 -43.72
C LYS A 326 15.70 -26.74 -43.35
N PRO A 327 16.55 -25.83 -42.82
CA PRO A 327 16.16 -24.46 -42.56
C PRO A 327 15.64 -23.77 -43.82
N THR A 328 14.64 -22.90 -43.67
CA THR A 328 14.06 -22.12 -44.77
C THR A 328 14.05 -20.63 -44.40
N VAL A 329 14.11 -19.78 -45.42
CA VAL A 329 14.08 -18.31 -45.22
C VAL A 329 12.73 -17.85 -44.66
N GLN A 330 11.65 -18.61 -44.91
CA GLN A 330 10.30 -18.26 -44.47
C GLN A 330 10.03 -18.67 -43.02
N ASP A 331 10.34 -19.92 -42.68
CA ASP A 331 9.95 -20.52 -41.41
C ASP A 331 11.13 -20.80 -40.49
N GLY A 332 12.35 -20.32 -40.78
CA GLY A 332 13.54 -20.57 -39.96
C GLY A 332 13.92 -22.05 -39.98
N HIS A 333 13.29 -22.85 -39.13
CA HIS A 333 13.39 -24.32 -39.11
C HIS A 333 12.03 -25.01 -39.24
N PHE A 334 12.05 -26.31 -39.49
CA PHE A 334 10.93 -27.18 -39.15
C PHE A 334 11.44 -28.47 -38.54
N VAL A 335 10.57 -29.17 -37.82
CA VAL A 335 10.87 -30.48 -37.24
C VAL A 335 9.70 -31.43 -37.43
N LEU A 336 10.01 -32.69 -37.67
CA LEU A 336 9.08 -33.80 -37.62
C LEU A 336 9.26 -34.53 -36.29
N VAL A 337 8.19 -34.65 -35.52
CA VAL A 337 8.18 -35.30 -34.21
C VAL A 337 6.94 -36.18 -34.05
N GLY A 338 7.07 -37.30 -33.34
CA GLY A 338 5.92 -38.17 -33.11
C GLY A 338 6.24 -39.45 -32.37
N HIS A 339 5.26 -39.93 -31.60
CA HIS A 339 5.31 -41.24 -30.98
C HIS A 339 4.95 -42.33 -31.98
N TYR A 340 5.72 -43.41 -31.97
CA TYR A 340 5.48 -44.60 -32.75
C TYR A 340 5.80 -45.85 -31.92
N PHE A 341 5.24 -46.98 -32.30
CA PHE A 341 5.42 -48.23 -31.57
C PHE A 341 6.65 -48.98 -32.10
N TRP A 342 7.53 -49.40 -31.20
CA TRP A 342 8.71 -50.20 -31.51
C TRP A 342 9.25 -50.95 -30.29
N ASN A 343 9.47 -52.26 -30.42
CA ASN A 343 9.85 -53.14 -29.30
C ASN A 343 11.35 -53.21 -29.00
N ASP A 344 12.20 -52.65 -29.87
CA ASP A 344 13.65 -52.86 -29.84
C ASP A 344 14.41 -51.54 -30.06
N ILE A 345 14.43 -50.69 -29.02
CA ILE A 345 15.28 -49.49 -28.94
C ILE A 345 16.04 -49.54 -27.62
N PHE A 346 17.37 -49.51 -27.69
CA PHE A 346 18.21 -49.40 -26.50
C PHE A 346 18.46 -47.92 -26.19
N TRP A 347 17.56 -47.32 -25.40
CA TRP A 347 17.62 -45.93 -24.90
C TRP A 347 17.55 -44.83 -25.98
N ASP A 348 18.56 -44.70 -26.83
CA ASP A 348 18.59 -43.79 -27.98
C ASP A 348 19.20 -44.45 -29.22
N ASP A 349 18.76 -44.04 -30.41
CA ASP A 349 19.33 -44.53 -31.67
C ASP A 349 19.29 -43.47 -32.78
N TYR A 350 20.23 -43.56 -33.72
CA TYR A 350 20.39 -42.63 -34.84
C TYR A 350 20.35 -43.36 -36.17
N ILE A 351 19.33 -43.03 -36.96
CA ILE A 351 19.06 -43.70 -38.22
C ILE A 351 19.35 -42.75 -39.37
N SER A 352 20.15 -43.24 -40.33
CA SER A 352 20.43 -42.53 -41.58
C SER A 352 19.85 -43.21 -42.80
N ASN A 353 19.39 -44.47 -42.67
CA ASN A 353 18.85 -45.26 -43.77
C ASN A 353 17.32 -45.07 -43.89
N PRO A 354 16.79 -44.57 -45.02
CA PRO A 354 15.34 -44.42 -45.21
C PRO A 354 14.59 -45.77 -45.28
N ALA A 355 15.28 -46.88 -45.53
CA ALA A 355 14.68 -48.21 -45.54
C ALA A 355 14.58 -48.85 -44.14
N ASP A 356 15.06 -48.18 -43.10
CA ASP A 356 14.98 -48.71 -41.74
C ASP A 356 13.50 -48.84 -41.29
N PRO A 357 13.08 -50.02 -40.80
CA PRO A 357 11.72 -50.24 -40.31
C PRO A 357 11.26 -49.24 -39.25
N LYS A 358 12.15 -48.76 -38.37
CA LYS A 358 11.83 -47.74 -37.35
C LYS A 358 11.47 -46.42 -37.99
N PHE A 359 12.23 -45.99 -39.00
CA PHE A 359 11.95 -44.76 -39.74
C PHE A 359 10.61 -44.85 -40.48
N ILE A 360 10.30 -46.00 -41.09
CA ILE A 360 9.01 -46.24 -41.75
C ILE A 360 7.84 -46.18 -40.74
N SER A 361 8.02 -46.74 -39.54
CA SER A 361 7.01 -46.66 -38.48
C SER A 361 6.77 -45.20 -38.05
N PHE A 362 7.85 -44.45 -37.83
CA PHE A 362 7.80 -43.02 -37.49
C PHE A 362 7.08 -42.18 -38.55
N GLN A 363 7.36 -42.38 -39.85
CA GLN A 363 6.72 -41.64 -40.95
C GLN A 363 5.19 -41.63 -40.85
N SER A 364 4.60 -42.76 -40.46
CA SER A 364 3.14 -42.90 -40.35
C SER A 364 2.52 -42.09 -39.21
N LYS A 365 3.33 -41.58 -38.27
CA LYS A 365 2.90 -40.86 -37.06
C LYS A 365 3.49 -39.46 -36.91
N ALA A 366 4.45 -39.09 -37.75
CA ALA A 366 5.18 -37.84 -37.67
C ALA A 366 4.27 -36.61 -37.84
N ARG A 367 4.46 -35.61 -36.99
CA ARG A 367 3.81 -34.30 -37.02
C ARG A 367 4.86 -33.25 -37.32
N MET A 368 4.56 -32.34 -38.25
CA MET A 368 5.48 -31.27 -38.62
C MET A 368 5.16 -30.00 -37.81
N PHE A 369 6.19 -29.38 -37.26
CA PHE A 369 6.11 -28.06 -36.62
C PHE A 369 7.11 -27.13 -37.28
N ASN A 370 6.61 -25.99 -37.77
CA ASN A 370 7.42 -24.91 -38.31
C ASN A 370 7.87 -24.00 -37.16
N MET A 371 9.12 -23.57 -37.16
CA MET A 371 9.81 -22.90 -36.05
C MET A 371 10.44 -21.59 -36.49
N ARG A 372 9.73 -20.49 -36.25
CA ARG A 372 10.13 -19.16 -36.75
C ARG A 372 10.15 -18.10 -35.66
N ARG A 373 10.89 -17.02 -35.91
CA ARG A 373 10.85 -15.81 -35.08
C ARG A 373 9.68 -14.92 -35.52
N GLU A 374 8.80 -14.54 -34.61
CA GLU A 374 7.68 -13.63 -34.88
C GLU A 374 7.68 -12.43 -33.93
N ARG A 375 7.02 -11.35 -34.33
CA ARG A 375 6.74 -10.22 -33.45
C ARG A 375 5.49 -10.47 -32.60
N CYS A 376 5.65 -10.35 -31.30
CA CYS A 376 4.64 -10.57 -30.29
C CYS A 376 4.61 -9.41 -29.29
N ALA A 377 3.60 -9.38 -28.44
CA ALA A 377 3.54 -8.49 -27.28
C ALA A 377 3.30 -9.33 -26.03
N GLY A 378 3.92 -8.94 -24.93
CA GLY A 378 3.77 -9.60 -23.64
C GLY A 378 3.64 -8.58 -22.52
N THR A 379 2.92 -8.96 -21.47
CA THR A 379 2.88 -8.24 -20.20
C THR A 379 3.43 -9.14 -19.10
N TRP A 380 4.52 -8.70 -18.47
CA TRP A 380 5.16 -9.37 -17.35
C TRP A 380 4.83 -8.66 -16.04
N GLN A 381 4.62 -9.44 -14.98
CA GLN A 381 4.67 -8.96 -13.61
C GLN A 381 6.01 -9.30 -13.01
N ILE A 382 6.75 -8.28 -12.60
CA ILE A 382 8.05 -8.39 -11.94
C ILE A 382 7.86 -8.00 -10.48
N ASN A 383 8.05 -8.94 -9.58
CA ASN A 383 8.16 -8.68 -8.13
C ASN A 383 9.61 -8.94 -7.69
N ARG A 384 9.92 -8.73 -6.40
CA ARG A 384 11.29 -8.87 -5.86
C ARG A 384 11.97 -10.22 -6.11
N THR A 385 11.21 -11.29 -6.35
CA THR A 385 11.75 -12.65 -6.41
C THR A 385 11.47 -13.36 -7.73
N ALA A 386 10.55 -12.87 -8.55
CA ALA A 386 10.03 -13.57 -9.71
C ALA A 386 9.61 -12.62 -10.83
N VAL A 387 9.65 -13.17 -12.04
CA VAL A 387 9.09 -12.59 -13.26
C VAL A 387 8.08 -13.59 -13.84
N VAL A 388 6.86 -13.14 -14.06
CA VAL A 388 5.75 -13.98 -14.54
C VAL A 388 5.10 -13.32 -15.74
N LEU A 389 4.90 -14.06 -16.82
CA LEU A 389 4.14 -13.60 -17.97
C LEU A 389 2.63 -13.68 -17.62
N LEU A 390 1.95 -12.54 -17.62
CA LEU A 390 0.52 -12.45 -17.32
C LEU A 390 -0.34 -12.72 -18.56
N ASN A 391 0.03 -12.13 -19.69
CA ASN A 391 -0.66 -12.29 -20.97
C ASN A 391 0.28 -11.96 -22.13
N GLY A 392 -0.16 -12.29 -23.34
CA GLY A 392 0.54 -11.92 -24.56
C GLY A 392 -0.23 -12.33 -25.81
N PHE A 393 0.24 -11.88 -26.96
CA PHE A 393 -0.27 -12.28 -28.27
C PHE A 393 0.82 -12.14 -29.33
N CYS A 394 0.70 -12.88 -30.43
CA CYS A 394 1.62 -12.80 -31.55
C CYS A 394 0.89 -12.29 -32.81
N SER A 395 1.54 -11.40 -33.55
CA SER A 395 0.97 -10.78 -34.75
C SER A 395 1.00 -11.68 -35.99
N GLY A 396 1.77 -12.78 -35.95
CA GLY A 396 2.04 -13.62 -37.12
C GLY A 396 3.07 -13.02 -38.08
N ILE A 397 3.56 -11.80 -37.82
CA ILE A 397 4.54 -11.12 -38.65
C ILE A 397 5.93 -11.71 -38.36
N PRO A 398 6.58 -12.36 -39.34
CA PRO A 398 7.91 -12.91 -39.15
C PRO A 398 8.94 -11.80 -38.98
N THR A 399 9.92 -12.01 -38.12
CA THR A 399 11.10 -11.15 -37.96
C THR A 399 12.27 -11.72 -38.77
N ASN A 400 13.52 -11.36 -38.44
CA ASN A 400 14.66 -11.86 -39.19
C ASN A 400 14.95 -13.34 -38.86
N GLN A 401 14.69 -14.23 -39.82
CA GLN A 401 14.94 -15.67 -39.66
C GLN A 401 16.42 -16.05 -39.84
N THR A 402 17.27 -15.17 -40.39
CA THR A 402 18.68 -15.53 -40.63
C THR A 402 19.46 -15.77 -39.36
N ALA A 403 19.03 -15.17 -38.24
CA ALA A 403 19.61 -15.37 -36.92
C ALA A 403 19.37 -16.79 -36.35
N ILE A 404 18.46 -17.55 -36.97
CA ILE A 404 18.09 -18.92 -36.57
C ILE A 404 18.05 -19.87 -37.78
N ALA A 405 18.84 -19.61 -38.83
CA ALA A 405 18.78 -20.38 -40.07
C ALA A 405 19.90 -21.42 -40.21
N SER A 406 20.72 -21.64 -39.17
CA SER A 406 21.87 -22.55 -39.21
C SER A 406 21.53 -23.94 -38.68
N PHE A 407 22.06 -24.99 -39.32
CA PHE A 407 21.92 -26.37 -38.81
C PHE A 407 22.58 -26.57 -37.43
N GLN A 408 23.49 -25.69 -37.01
CA GLN A 408 24.14 -25.74 -35.70
C GLN A 408 23.20 -25.32 -34.56
N GLU A 409 22.13 -24.59 -34.88
CA GLU A 409 21.13 -24.05 -33.97
C GLU A 409 19.96 -25.02 -33.72
N ILE A 410 19.97 -26.18 -34.38
CA ILE A 410 18.98 -27.24 -34.16
C ILE A 410 19.22 -27.89 -32.79
N PRO A 411 18.16 -28.20 -32.01
CA PRO A 411 18.29 -28.87 -30.73
C PRO A 411 19.00 -30.22 -30.85
N PHE A 412 19.97 -30.48 -29.96
CA PHE A 412 20.63 -31.79 -29.92
C PHE A 412 19.64 -32.85 -29.46
N PRO A 413 19.51 -33.98 -30.18
CA PRO A 413 18.58 -35.02 -29.78
C PRO A 413 18.80 -35.55 -28.36
N LEU A 414 20.05 -35.67 -27.90
CA LEU A 414 20.36 -36.10 -26.52
C LEU A 414 19.86 -35.12 -25.44
N ASP A 415 19.84 -33.82 -25.72
CA ASP A 415 19.31 -32.81 -24.78
C ASP A 415 17.78 -32.75 -24.85
N THR A 416 17.24 -32.99 -26.04
CA THR A 416 15.88 -32.63 -26.43
C THR A 416 14.93 -33.79 -26.16
N LEU A 417 15.26 -34.98 -26.66
CA LEU A 417 14.38 -36.15 -26.62
C LEU A 417 14.02 -36.59 -25.20
N PRO A 418 14.93 -36.64 -24.20
CA PRO A 418 14.53 -37.00 -22.84
C PRO A 418 13.53 -36.01 -22.22
N VAL A 419 13.70 -34.71 -22.50
CA VAL A 419 12.78 -33.66 -22.01
C VAL A 419 11.43 -33.76 -22.69
N LEU A 420 11.40 -33.97 -24.01
CA LEU A 420 10.16 -34.19 -24.74
C LEU A 420 9.46 -35.46 -24.28
N ALA A 421 10.16 -36.58 -24.14
CA ALA A 421 9.59 -37.82 -23.65
C ALA A 421 8.82 -37.57 -22.34
N HIS A 422 9.44 -36.94 -21.34
CA HIS A 422 8.72 -36.60 -20.10
C HIS A 422 7.55 -35.61 -20.29
N SER A 423 7.62 -34.73 -21.28
CA SER A 423 6.58 -33.72 -21.53
C SER A 423 5.37 -34.27 -22.27
N ILE A 424 5.56 -35.25 -23.17
CA ILE A 424 4.52 -35.73 -24.10
C ILE A 424 4.25 -37.24 -24.06
N GLU A 425 5.04 -38.04 -23.33
CA GLU A 425 4.88 -39.50 -23.22
C GLU A 425 3.45 -39.92 -22.84
N SER A 426 2.80 -39.23 -21.90
CA SER A 426 1.44 -39.60 -21.49
C SER A 426 0.42 -39.58 -22.64
N TYR A 427 0.67 -38.80 -23.70
CA TYR A 427 -0.19 -38.73 -24.87
C TYR A 427 0.08 -39.83 -25.91
N SER A 428 1.17 -40.61 -25.75
CA SER A 428 1.50 -41.74 -26.62
C SER A 428 0.59 -42.93 -26.39
N ALA A 429 0.17 -43.17 -25.13
CA ALA A 429 -0.61 -44.33 -24.69
C ALA A 429 -1.95 -43.93 -24.05
N ASP A 430 -1.91 -43.31 -22.87
CA ASP A 430 -3.05 -43.13 -21.98
C ASP A 430 -3.96 -41.97 -22.41
N ARG A 431 -3.36 -40.90 -22.93
CA ARG A 431 -4.02 -39.62 -23.23
C ARG A 431 -4.08 -39.30 -24.73
N LYS A 432 -4.13 -40.34 -25.59
CA LYS A 432 -4.12 -40.21 -27.07
C LYS A 432 -5.18 -39.26 -27.66
N LYS A 433 -6.33 -39.13 -27.00
CA LYS A 433 -7.46 -38.28 -27.44
C LYS A 433 -7.57 -36.98 -26.64
N SER A 434 -6.56 -36.68 -25.81
CA SER A 434 -6.56 -35.48 -25.00
C SER A 434 -6.61 -34.24 -25.87
N PRO A 435 -7.42 -33.23 -25.51
CA PRO A 435 -7.39 -31.93 -26.18
C PRO A 435 -6.04 -31.21 -25.99
N TRP A 436 -5.22 -31.64 -25.03
CA TRP A 436 -3.89 -31.09 -24.74
C TRP A 436 -2.77 -31.69 -25.59
N LEU A 437 -3.03 -32.76 -26.36
CA LEU A 437 -2.02 -33.44 -27.17
C LEU A 437 -1.29 -32.48 -28.11
N LEU A 438 -2.01 -31.76 -28.97
CA LEU A 438 -1.38 -30.88 -29.95
C LEU A 438 -0.73 -29.62 -29.32
N PRO A 439 -1.36 -28.96 -28.32
CA PRO A 439 -0.71 -27.93 -27.52
C PRO A 439 0.60 -28.40 -26.88
N ALA A 440 0.64 -29.60 -26.32
CA ALA A 440 1.84 -30.11 -25.65
C ALA A 440 2.99 -30.33 -26.63
N PHE A 441 2.71 -30.88 -27.82
CA PHE A 441 3.72 -30.97 -28.87
C PHE A 441 4.22 -29.59 -29.33
N ALA A 442 3.32 -28.63 -29.58
CA ALA A 442 3.70 -27.29 -30.01
C ALA A 442 4.58 -26.59 -28.96
N THR A 443 4.18 -26.62 -27.69
CA THR A 443 4.94 -26.03 -26.59
C THR A 443 6.30 -26.70 -26.42
N SER A 444 6.37 -28.03 -26.37
CA SER A 444 7.64 -28.75 -26.19
C SER A 444 8.62 -28.54 -27.35
N VAL A 445 8.13 -28.42 -28.59
CA VAL A 445 8.98 -28.06 -29.73
C VAL A 445 9.47 -26.61 -29.58
N ALA A 446 8.58 -25.66 -29.25
CA ALA A 446 8.95 -24.26 -29.07
C ALA A 446 10.01 -24.07 -27.98
N THR A 447 9.84 -24.72 -26.81
CA THR A 447 10.79 -24.65 -25.70
C THR A 447 12.13 -25.28 -26.06
N SER A 448 12.15 -26.40 -26.78
CA SER A 448 13.39 -27.09 -27.16
C SER A 448 14.26 -26.24 -28.09
N TYR A 449 13.65 -25.62 -29.11
CA TYR A 449 14.34 -24.71 -30.01
C TYR A 449 14.79 -23.43 -29.31
N TRP A 450 13.92 -22.79 -28.53
CA TRP A 450 14.28 -21.60 -27.78
C TRP A 450 15.43 -21.87 -26.80
N ALA A 451 15.39 -22.97 -26.07
CA ALA A 451 16.43 -23.34 -25.11
C ALA A 451 17.78 -23.62 -25.79
N ARG A 452 17.75 -24.24 -26.97
CA ARG A 452 18.95 -24.45 -27.80
C ARG A 452 19.54 -23.13 -28.26
N TRP A 453 18.73 -22.22 -28.79
CA TRP A 453 19.17 -20.89 -29.22
C TRP A 453 19.72 -20.10 -28.04
N LEU A 454 19.04 -20.14 -26.90
CA LEU A 454 19.51 -19.50 -25.68
C LEU A 454 20.88 -20.03 -25.24
N PHE A 455 21.12 -21.35 -25.36
CA PHE A 455 22.39 -21.97 -24.98
C PHE A 455 23.51 -21.67 -25.99
N MET A 456 23.27 -21.86 -27.28
CA MET A 456 24.31 -21.72 -28.33
C MET A 456 24.62 -20.29 -28.72
N LEU A 457 23.60 -19.44 -28.79
CA LEU A 457 23.76 -18.03 -29.16
C LEU A 457 24.11 -17.17 -27.95
N SER A 458 24.26 -17.78 -26.75
CA SER A 458 24.67 -17.07 -25.54
C SER A 458 26.07 -16.47 -25.59
N GLY A 459 26.94 -16.94 -26.48
CA GLY A 459 28.27 -16.34 -26.71
C GLY A 459 28.23 -14.90 -27.23
N ILE A 460 27.06 -14.40 -27.68
CA ILE A 460 26.82 -13.02 -28.14
C ILE A 460 26.30 -12.14 -26.97
N LYS A 461 26.24 -12.67 -25.74
CA LYS A 461 25.75 -11.99 -24.53
C LYS A 461 26.82 -11.15 -23.80
N GLU A 462 27.87 -10.68 -24.47
CA GLU A 462 28.62 -9.57 -23.88
C GLU A 462 27.76 -8.31 -24.01
N GLU A 463 27.42 -7.70 -22.86
CA GLU A 463 26.70 -6.43 -22.77
C GLU A 463 27.45 -5.34 -23.54
N GLY A 464 27.22 -5.26 -24.85
CA GLY A 464 28.00 -4.38 -25.73
C GLY A 464 27.78 -4.64 -27.22
N GLU A 465 27.58 -5.89 -27.63
CA GLU A 465 27.23 -6.20 -29.02
C GLU A 465 25.72 -6.13 -29.25
N PHE A 466 25.33 -5.26 -30.17
CA PHE A 466 23.95 -5.05 -30.56
C PHE A 466 23.59 -6.06 -31.65
N ASP A 467 22.60 -6.91 -31.38
CA ASP A 467 21.92 -7.68 -32.41
C ASP A 467 20.44 -7.30 -32.41
N SER A 468 20.01 -6.66 -33.50
CA SER A 468 18.63 -6.22 -33.72
C SER A 468 17.55 -7.30 -33.54
N GLU A 469 17.92 -8.58 -33.55
CA GLU A 469 17.03 -9.73 -33.45
C GLU A 469 17.14 -10.50 -32.12
N LEU A 470 18.32 -10.55 -31.50
CA LEU A 470 18.59 -11.38 -30.32
C LEU A 470 18.79 -10.57 -29.02
N ASN A 471 19.16 -9.30 -29.12
CA ASN A 471 19.37 -8.37 -28.01
C ASN A 471 19.08 -6.93 -28.46
N TYR A 472 17.86 -6.46 -28.19
CA TYR A 472 17.34 -5.22 -28.74
C TYR A 472 16.69 -4.33 -27.66
N PRO A 473 16.63 -3.01 -27.89
CA PRO A 473 15.87 -2.11 -27.03
C PRO A 473 14.37 -2.41 -27.11
N PRO A 474 13.60 -2.13 -26.04
CA PRO A 474 12.16 -2.33 -26.05
C PRO A 474 11.47 -1.59 -27.20
N ARG A 475 10.36 -2.16 -27.65
CA ARG A 475 9.42 -1.52 -28.57
C ARG A 475 8.08 -1.36 -27.84
N ASP A 476 7.51 -0.16 -27.89
CA ASP A 476 6.22 0.17 -27.26
C ASP A 476 6.15 -0.21 -25.76
N GLU A 477 7.23 0.06 -25.01
CA GLU A 477 7.27 -0.28 -23.59
C GLU A 477 6.31 0.58 -22.78
N TYR A 478 5.52 -0.08 -21.94
CA TYR A 478 4.60 0.53 -21.00
C TYR A 478 4.78 -0.10 -19.63
N ILE A 479 5.13 0.73 -18.63
CA ILE A 479 5.44 0.25 -17.29
C ILE A 479 4.50 0.89 -16.28
N GLU A 480 3.81 0.04 -15.53
CA GLU A 480 2.95 0.39 -14.41
C GLU A 480 3.57 -0.13 -13.12
N SER A 481 4.00 0.79 -12.26
CA SER A 481 4.49 0.46 -10.92
C SER A 481 3.32 0.39 -9.95
N THR A 482 3.21 -0.71 -9.21
CA THR A 482 2.20 -0.89 -8.18
C THR A 482 2.87 -1.01 -6.81
N THR A 483 2.46 -0.13 -5.90
CA THR A 483 2.95 -0.08 -4.52
C THR A 483 1.83 -0.39 -3.54
N THR A 484 2.20 -1.01 -2.42
CA THR A 484 1.32 -1.22 -1.28
C THR A 484 0.94 0.09 -0.60
N THR A 485 -0.37 0.27 -0.38
CA THR A 485 -0.96 1.46 0.23
C THR A 485 -2.03 1.06 1.25
N LEU A 486 -2.56 2.03 1.99
CA LEU A 486 -3.76 1.81 2.80
C LEU A 486 -4.93 1.37 1.92
N ASP A 487 -5.73 0.45 2.45
CA ASP A 487 -6.92 -0.04 1.77
C ASP A 487 -8.01 1.03 1.76
N ALA A 488 -8.27 1.58 0.58
CA ALA A 488 -9.19 2.69 0.33
C ALA A 488 -10.66 2.27 0.38
N THR A 489 -11.07 1.67 1.49
CA THR A 489 -12.47 1.28 1.74
C THR A 489 -13.30 2.48 2.20
N TRP A 490 -14.61 2.44 1.92
CA TRP A 490 -15.56 3.45 2.42
C TRP A 490 -15.45 3.68 3.93
N LEU A 491 -15.13 2.62 4.70
CA LEU A 491 -15.00 2.69 6.15
C LEU A 491 -13.78 3.52 6.59
N LEU A 492 -12.67 3.47 5.85
CA LEU A 492 -11.51 4.33 6.10
C LEU A 492 -11.89 5.81 5.90
N TYR A 493 -12.63 6.12 4.83
CA TYR A 493 -13.13 7.49 4.60
C TYR A 493 -14.07 7.97 5.70
N VAL A 494 -14.97 7.10 6.18
CA VAL A 494 -15.84 7.41 7.34
C VAL A 494 -15.01 7.69 8.58
N LEU A 495 -14.01 6.84 8.86
CA LEU A 495 -13.12 6.99 10.01
C LEU A 495 -12.40 8.34 10.00
N LEU A 496 -11.83 8.73 8.85
CA LEU A 496 -11.17 10.02 8.68
C LEU A 496 -12.15 11.20 8.86
N ALA A 497 -13.42 11.04 8.47
CA ALA A 497 -14.43 12.09 8.55
C ALA A 497 -15.02 12.31 9.96
N VAL A 498 -14.89 11.35 10.90
CA VAL A 498 -15.50 11.45 12.24
C VAL A 498 -15.10 12.74 12.97
N GLN A 499 -13.81 13.07 13.02
CA GLN A 499 -13.33 14.26 13.74
C GLN A 499 -13.80 15.58 13.11
N PRO A 500 -13.62 15.83 11.80
CA PRO A 500 -14.15 17.03 11.14
C PRO A 500 -15.67 17.19 11.28
N VAL A 501 -16.44 16.10 11.14
CA VAL A 501 -17.90 16.14 11.31
C VAL A 501 -18.29 16.49 12.73
N LEU A 502 -17.65 15.87 13.74
CA LEU A 502 -17.89 16.25 15.15
C LEU A 502 -17.51 17.70 15.41
N THR A 503 -16.40 18.17 14.86
CA THR A 503 -15.95 19.57 14.99
C THR A 503 -16.98 20.55 14.40
N LEU A 504 -17.55 20.23 13.23
CA LEU A 504 -18.62 21.01 12.61
C LEU A 504 -19.88 21.02 13.46
N LEU A 505 -20.31 19.84 13.94
CA LEU A 505 -21.48 19.73 14.79
C LEU A 505 -21.30 20.55 16.07
N MET A 506 -20.13 20.49 16.70
CA MET A 506 -19.84 21.29 17.90
C MET A 506 -19.92 22.78 17.64
N PHE A 507 -19.39 23.24 16.51
CA PHE A 507 -19.47 24.63 16.09
C PHE A 507 -20.92 25.07 15.85
N LEU A 508 -21.70 24.27 15.12
CA LEU A 508 -23.13 24.53 14.85
C LEU A 508 -23.95 24.56 16.14
N PHE A 509 -23.75 23.59 17.05
CA PHE A 509 -24.43 23.58 18.33
C PHE A 509 -24.03 24.76 19.21
N SER A 510 -22.75 25.15 19.22
CA SER A 510 -22.30 26.34 19.96
C SER A 510 -22.96 27.62 19.42
N ALA A 511 -23.14 27.72 18.09
CA ALA A 511 -23.85 28.83 17.46
C ALA A 511 -25.36 28.81 17.79
N LEU A 512 -26.01 27.64 17.80
CA LEU A 512 -27.41 27.49 18.22
C LEU A 512 -27.61 27.83 19.71
N LEU A 513 -26.59 27.60 20.53
CA LEU A 513 -26.55 27.92 21.96
C LEU A 513 -26.04 29.34 22.24
N TYR A 514 -26.00 30.21 21.23
CA TYR A 514 -25.51 31.59 21.39
C TYR A 514 -26.24 32.39 22.48
N HIS A 515 -27.52 32.10 22.74
CA HIS A 515 -28.30 32.80 23.76
C HIS A 515 -27.88 32.47 25.21
N THR A 516 -27.10 31.41 25.44
CA THR A 516 -26.62 31.06 26.78
C THR A 516 -25.54 32.05 27.24
N PRO A 517 -25.59 32.57 28.49
CA PRO A 517 -24.72 33.65 28.97
C PRO A 517 -23.30 33.20 29.36
N ILE A 518 -22.61 32.51 28.45
CA ILE A 518 -21.22 32.08 28.61
C ILE A 518 -20.40 32.65 27.44
N GLY A 519 -19.30 33.33 27.78
CA GLY A 519 -18.31 33.89 26.86
C GLY A 519 -16.99 33.10 26.83
N ASN A 520 -16.07 33.44 25.92
CA ASN A 520 -14.84 32.67 25.67
C ASN A 520 -13.71 32.85 26.70
N GLY A 521 -13.90 33.71 27.69
CA GLY A 521 -13.05 33.76 28.90
C GLY A 521 -13.74 33.19 30.13
N PHE A 522 -14.90 32.52 29.98
CA PHE A 522 -15.58 31.90 31.10
C PHE A 522 -14.67 30.88 31.78
N GLY A 523 -14.28 31.22 33.00
CA GLY A 523 -13.38 30.45 33.84
C GLY A 523 -13.71 30.69 35.30
N VAL A 524 -12.81 30.29 36.20
CA VAL A 524 -13.05 30.38 37.65
C VAL A 524 -13.40 31.80 38.10
N VAL A 525 -12.82 32.83 37.46
CA VAL A 525 -13.12 34.25 37.74
C VAL A 525 -14.55 34.64 37.34
N ALA A 526 -15.03 34.17 36.19
CA ALA A 526 -16.40 34.38 35.74
C ALA A 526 -17.41 33.66 36.66
N ILE A 527 -17.02 32.49 37.18
CA ILE A 527 -17.82 31.74 38.14
C ILE A 527 -17.88 32.46 39.50
N MET A 528 -16.74 32.95 40.03
CA MET A 528 -16.70 33.65 41.32
C MET A 528 -17.41 35.01 41.29
N SER A 529 -17.39 35.70 40.15
CA SER A 529 -18.15 36.95 39.97
C SER A 529 -19.67 36.75 39.85
N GLY A 530 -20.16 35.51 39.77
CA GLY A 530 -21.61 35.20 39.72
C GLY A 530 -22.22 34.70 41.04
N ILE A 531 -21.41 34.37 42.05
CA ILE A 531 -21.87 33.67 43.27
C ILE A 531 -22.38 34.61 44.37
N ASP A 532 -21.91 35.87 44.41
CA ASP A 532 -22.21 36.76 45.54
C ASP A 532 -22.53 38.20 45.11
N LYS A 533 -23.63 38.77 45.63
CA LYS A 533 -24.20 40.07 45.25
C LYS A 533 -23.37 41.27 45.67
N ASP A 534 -22.62 41.15 46.76
CA ASP A 534 -21.79 42.24 47.28
C ASP A 534 -20.42 42.25 46.59
N SER A 535 -19.85 41.07 46.34
CA SER A 535 -18.67 40.86 45.50
C SER A 535 -18.91 41.18 44.01
N LEU A 536 -20.16 41.06 43.56
CA LEU A 536 -20.65 41.34 42.20
C LEU A 536 -20.42 42.79 41.78
N ASN A 537 -20.44 43.75 42.71
CA ASN A 537 -20.21 45.17 42.38
C ASN A 537 -18.74 45.46 42.06
N LEU A 538 -17.80 44.73 42.67
CA LEU A 538 -16.37 44.92 42.51
C LEU A 538 -15.82 44.17 41.28
N LEU A 539 -16.37 42.98 41.01
CA LEU A 539 -16.06 42.15 39.84
C LEU A 539 -17.08 42.31 38.69
N SER A 540 -17.95 43.30 38.80
CA SER A 540 -18.94 43.66 37.78
C SER A 540 -18.25 43.87 36.43
N GLY A 541 -18.78 43.23 35.38
CA GLY A 541 -18.19 43.20 34.04
C GLY A 541 -17.31 41.97 33.74
N ALA A 542 -16.77 41.27 34.75
CA ALA A 542 -15.95 40.06 34.56
C ALA A 542 -16.77 38.77 34.42
N ALA A 543 -18.06 38.79 34.81
CA ALA A 543 -18.95 37.62 34.76
C ALA A 543 -19.12 37.05 33.34
N PHE A 544 -19.00 37.89 32.30
CA PHE A 544 -19.13 37.49 30.91
C PHE A 544 -17.78 37.40 30.17
N SER A 545 -16.81 38.25 30.53
CA SER A 545 -15.52 38.32 29.87
C SER A 545 -14.49 37.35 30.46
N GLY A 546 -14.59 37.07 31.77
CA GLY A 546 -13.57 36.37 32.55
C GLY A 546 -12.26 37.15 32.73
N ASP A 547 -12.18 38.36 32.17
CA ASP A 547 -10.98 39.20 32.17
C ASP A 547 -11.11 40.32 33.21
N LEU A 548 -10.05 40.48 34.00
CA LEU A 548 -9.91 41.54 34.99
C LEU A 548 -8.98 42.62 34.46
N GLU A 549 -9.29 43.89 34.72
CA GLU A 549 -8.46 45.01 34.33
C GLU A 549 -7.15 45.09 35.14
N LYS A 550 -7.17 44.53 36.35
CA LYS A 550 -6.01 44.38 37.24
C LYS A 550 -6.03 43.01 37.94
N PRO A 551 -4.87 42.41 38.27
CA PRO A 551 -4.82 41.16 39.01
C PRO A 551 -5.33 41.37 40.45
N VAL A 552 -6.26 40.52 40.87
CA VAL A 552 -6.93 40.59 42.18
C VAL A 552 -6.36 39.52 43.11
N LYS A 553 -6.00 39.88 44.34
CA LYS A 553 -5.52 38.93 45.35
C LYS A 553 -6.70 38.31 46.10
N LEU A 554 -6.72 36.98 46.16
CA LEU A 554 -7.67 36.21 46.98
C LEU A 554 -6.95 35.72 48.23
N ASN A 555 -7.43 36.13 49.40
CA ASN A 555 -6.92 35.64 50.66
C ASN A 555 -7.92 34.63 51.23
N ILE A 556 -7.51 33.37 51.37
CA ILE A 556 -8.37 32.28 51.84
C ILE A 556 -7.91 31.92 53.25
N SER A 557 -8.74 32.22 54.26
CA SER A 557 -8.48 31.86 55.65
C SER A 557 -9.44 30.75 56.08
N VAL A 558 -8.87 29.63 56.55
CA VAL A 558 -9.65 28.53 57.12
C VAL A 558 -9.87 28.83 58.60
N VAL A 559 -11.10 29.13 58.98
CA VAL A 559 -11.50 29.31 60.38
C VAL A 559 -11.90 27.95 60.92
N ASN A 560 -11.01 27.36 61.71
CA ASN A 560 -11.38 26.25 62.57
C ASN A 560 -12.13 26.84 63.76
N LYS A 561 -13.44 26.57 63.85
CA LYS A 561 -14.16 26.79 65.11
C LYS A 561 -13.61 25.81 66.13
N ALA A 562 -12.80 26.31 67.06
CA ALA A 562 -12.55 25.62 68.31
C ALA A 562 -13.83 25.72 69.13
N ASP A 563 -14.51 24.59 69.34
CA ASP A 563 -15.63 24.53 70.27
C ASP A 563 -15.12 24.80 71.69
N ASP A 564 -15.78 25.73 72.38
CA ASP A 564 -15.72 25.87 73.83
C ASP A 564 -16.37 24.62 74.43
N ILE A 565 -15.56 23.80 75.12
CA ILE A 565 -15.98 22.52 75.66
C ILE A 565 -16.82 22.79 76.91
N ASP A 566 -18.14 22.71 76.80
CA ASP A 566 -18.99 22.47 77.96
C ASP A 566 -19.44 21.00 77.95
N GLY A 567 -19.14 20.32 79.06
CA GLY A 567 -19.07 18.86 79.14
C GLY A 567 -20.41 18.17 78.91
N LYS A 568 -20.61 17.60 77.72
CA LYS A 568 -21.32 16.32 77.50
C LYS A 568 -21.06 15.84 76.08
N GLY A 569 -20.30 14.76 75.95
CA GLY A 569 -19.81 14.25 74.68
C GLY A 569 -20.91 13.72 73.77
N ILE A 570 -20.97 14.27 72.55
CA ILE A 570 -21.24 13.57 71.30
C ILE A 570 -20.36 14.25 70.23
N ALA A 571 -19.45 13.51 69.62
CA ALA A 571 -18.58 14.04 68.57
C ALA A 571 -19.39 14.24 67.28
N THR A 572 -19.75 15.48 66.96
CA THR A 572 -20.21 15.87 65.63
C THR A 572 -19.02 16.27 64.77
N SER A 573 -18.99 15.79 63.53
CA SER A 573 -17.93 16.05 62.55
C SER A 573 -17.64 17.55 62.38
N GLN A 574 -16.38 17.93 62.57
CA GLN A 574 -15.90 19.30 62.35
C GLN A 574 -16.10 19.71 60.89
N LEU A 575 -16.99 20.69 60.68
CA LEU A 575 -17.12 21.43 59.43
C LEU A 575 -16.11 22.58 59.47
N GLY A 576 -15.01 22.46 58.72
CA GLY A 576 -14.05 23.54 58.54
C GLY A 576 -14.68 24.68 57.76
N GLN A 577 -14.64 25.90 58.31
CA GLN A 577 -15.21 27.08 57.67
C GLN A 577 -14.13 27.76 56.81
N ILE A 578 -14.36 27.91 55.51
CA ILE A 578 -13.44 28.62 54.62
C ILE A 578 -13.98 30.03 54.39
N ASN A 579 -13.25 31.04 54.86
CA ASN A 579 -13.51 32.45 54.57
C ASN A 579 -12.59 32.90 53.44
N TYR A 580 -13.10 33.69 52.50
CA TYR A 580 -12.29 34.33 51.47
C TYR A 580 -12.52 35.84 51.47
N THR A 581 -11.45 36.61 51.35
CA THR A 581 -11.50 38.07 51.14
C THR A 581 -10.82 38.43 49.83
N ILE A 582 -11.45 39.33 49.08
CA ILE A 582 -11.01 39.79 47.76
C ILE A 582 -10.48 41.21 47.92
N ASP A 583 -9.18 41.38 47.69
CA ASP A 583 -8.43 42.65 47.68
C ASP A 583 -8.81 43.67 48.76
N GLY A 584 -8.42 43.40 50.01
CA GLY A 584 -8.04 44.43 50.98
C GLY A 584 -9.06 45.52 51.37
N SER A 585 -10.36 45.37 51.09
CA SER A 585 -11.38 46.26 51.66
C SER A 585 -11.64 45.88 53.12
N SER A 586 -10.70 46.28 53.97
CA SER A 586 -10.89 46.42 55.41
C SER A 586 -11.37 47.85 55.67
N ASP A 587 -12.56 48.21 55.21
CA ASP A 587 -13.22 49.41 55.71
C ASP A 587 -14.06 49.02 56.93
N ASP A 588 -13.55 49.39 58.10
CA ASP A 588 -13.93 48.89 59.43
C ASP A 588 -15.28 49.45 59.92
N ARG A 589 -16.21 49.74 59.00
CA ARG A 589 -17.51 50.37 59.32
C ARG A 589 -18.75 49.83 58.62
N GLN A 590 -18.65 48.78 57.81
CA GLN A 590 -19.83 47.99 57.47
C GLN A 590 -19.71 46.61 58.08
N ARG A 591 -20.69 46.26 58.95
CA ARG A 591 -20.92 44.89 59.40
C ARG A 591 -20.95 43.99 58.16
N ILE A 592 -19.85 43.29 57.91
CA ILE A 592 -19.81 42.18 56.97
C ILE A 592 -20.72 41.11 57.56
N GLU A 593 -21.87 40.90 56.93
CA GLU A 593 -22.69 39.73 57.22
C GLU A 593 -21.85 38.48 56.91
N GLN A 594 -21.54 37.74 57.97
CA GLN A 594 -20.90 36.44 57.90
C GLN A 594 -21.77 35.49 57.08
N GLN A 595 -21.34 35.14 55.87
CA GLN A 595 -22.01 34.10 55.10
C GLN A 595 -21.31 32.75 55.25
N ARG A 596 -22.15 31.74 55.44
CA ARG A 596 -21.79 30.36 55.74
C ARG A 596 -21.94 29.55 54.46
N VAL A 597 -20.85 28.97 53.98
CA VAL A 597 -20.91 27.87 53.03
C VAL A 597 -20.57 26.61 53.81
N TYR A 598 -21.58 25.76 54.00
CA TYR A 598 -21.37 24.43 54.58
C TYR A 598 -20.86 23.51 53.47
N VAL A 599 -19.71 22.88 53.70
CA VAL A 599 -19.12 21.83 52.84
C VAL A 599 -19.47 20.46 53.38
#